data_AF-A0A9P9T041-F1
#
_entry.id   AF-A0A9P9T041-F1
#
_cell.length_a   1.000
_cell.length_b   1.000
_cell.length_c   1.000
_cell.angle_alpha   90.00
_cell.angle_beta   90.00
_cell.angle_gamma   90.00
#
_symmetry.space_group_name_H-M   'P 1'
#
loop_
_entity.id
_entity.type
_entity.pdbx_description
1 polymer ?
#
loop_
_entity_poly.entity_id
_entity_poly.type
_entity_poly.pdbx_seq_one_letter_code
_entity_poly.pdbx_strand_id
1 'polypeptide(L)'
;MCRGTTTTMSCGHILLHYTSRCQHSEEIQELCKELLGLKNHIDDTCHKCHPQHVTSEINRQYNELHEKLMASLRSAGTREEASEIQRAVQEAHNQRGKELRAASLLRWNGEVVWVATEGI
;
A
#
# COMPACT_ATOMS: atom_id res chain seq x y z
N MET A 1 -24.57 -12.27 -13.06
CA MET A 1 -23.32 -11.83 -12.40
C MET A 1 -22.18 -11.86 -13.41
N CYS A 2 -21.21 -10.95 -13.31
CA CYS A 2 -20.00 -11.00 -14.14
C CYS A 2 -19.24 -12.30 -13.91
N ARG A 3 -18.49 -12.76 -14.92
CA ARG A 3 -17.65 -13.96 -14.85
C ARG A 3 -16.18 -13.60 -14.85
N GLY A 4 -15.37 -14.44 -14.21
CA GLY A 4 -13.94 -14.24 -14.18
C GLY A 4 -13.25 -14.99 -13.04
N THR A 5 -12.08 -14.49 -12.66
CA THR A 5 -11.27 -15.05 -11.58
C THR A 5 -11.09 -14.01 -10.48
N THR A 6 -11.29 -14.44 -9.24
CA THR A 6 -11.04 -13.64 -8.04
C THR A 6 -9.78 -14.18 -7.39
N THR A 7 -8.75 -13.34 -7.22
CA THR A 7 -7.50 -13.75 -6.58
C THR A 7 -7.27 -12.92 -5.31
N THR A 8 -7.21 -13.57 -4.16
CA THR A 8 -6.91 -12.92 -2.88
C THR A 8 -5.41 -12.99 -2.59
N MET A 9 -4.81 -11.86 -2.26
CA MET A 9 -3.39 -11.74 -1.91
C MET A 9 -3.17 -11.88 -0.39
N SER A 10 -1.96 -12.16 0.07
CA SER A 10 -1.64 -12.28 1.50
C SER A 10 -1.79 -10.96 2.26
N CYS A 11 -1.68 -9.82 1.56
CA CYS A 11 -2.00 -8.50 2.10
C CYS A 11 -3.51 -8.19 2.19
N GLY A 12 -4.39 -9.15 1.89
CA GLY A 12 -5.85 -9.01 1.97
C GLY A 12 -6.51 -8.29 0.78
N HIS A 13 -5.72 -7.77 -0.15
CA HIS A 13 -6.23 -7.17 -1.39
C HIS A 13 -6.71 -8.24 -2.38
N ILE A 14 -7.69 -7.89 -3.20
CA ILE A 14 -8.31 -8.79 -4.18
C ILE A 14 -8.05 -8.26 -5.58
N LEU A 15 -7.54 -9.12 -6.46
CA LEU A 15 -7.45 -8.90 -7.90
C LEU A 15 -8.63 -9.57 -8.58
N LEU A 16 -9.43 -8.79 -9.31
CA LEU A 16 -10.57 -9.26 -10.09
C LEU A 16 -10.20 -9.27 -11.58
N HIS A 17 -10.14 -10.45 -12.19
CA HIS A 17 -9.93 -10.62 -13.62
C HIS A 17 -11.25 -10.98 -14.30
N TYR A 18 -11.83 -10.06 -15.08
CA TYR A 18 -13.12 -10.25 -15.75
C TYR A 18 -12.93 -10.99 -17.08
N THR A 19 -13.65 -12.09 -17.27
CA THR A 19 -13.75 -12.78 -18.56
C THR A 19 -15.02 -12.40 -19.32
N SER A 20 -16.10 -12.06 -18.60
CA SER A 20 -17.32 -11.51 -19.20
C SER A 20 -18.07 -10.60 -18.22
N ARG A 21 -18.72 -9.55 -18.74
CA ARG A 21 -19.64 -8.72 -17.95
C ARG A 21 -21.04 -9.35 -17.93
N CYS A 22 -21.87 -8.97 -16.98
CA CYS A 22 -23.30 -9.27 -17.03
C CYS A 22 -24.09 -8.03 -17.43
N GLN A 23 -25.31 -8.24 -17.92
CA GLN A 23 -26.18 -7.18 -18.43
C GLN A 23 -26.32 -6.00 -17.47
N HIS A 24 -26.56 -6.23 -16.18
CA HIS A 24 -26.64 -5.14 -15.20
C HIS A 24 -25.38 -4.26 -15.16
N SER A 25 -24.18 -4.87 -15.15
CA SER A 25 -22.90 -4.15 -15.18
C SER A 25 -22.72 -3.34 -16.46
N GLU A 26 -23.25 -3.83 -17.59
CA GLU A 26 -23.21 -3.12 -18.88
C GLU A 26 -24.21 -1.95 -18.90
N GLU A 27 -25.40 -2.13 -18.34
CA GLU A 27 -26.44 -1.10 -18.27
C GLU A 27 -26.01 0.09 -17.41
N ILE A 28 -25.43 -0.16 -16.22
CA ILE A 28 -25.00 0.92 -15.31
C ILE A 28 -23.54 1.34 -15.51
N GLN A 29 -22.80 0.69 -16.42
CA GLN A 29 -21.37 0.90 -16.67
C GLN A 29 -20.44 0.68 -15.46
N GLU A 30 -20.93 0.14 -14.35
CA GLU A 30 -20.13 -0.22 -13.17
C GLU A 30 -19.71 -1.69 -13.17
N LEU A 31 -18.57 -2.01 -12.55
CA LEU A 31 -18.07 -3.38 -12.44
C LEU A 31 -18.63 -4.09 -11.20
N CYS A 32 -19.10 -5.33 -11.36
CA CYS A 32 -19.50 -6.16 -10.21
C CYS A 32 -18.30 -6.46 -9.30
N LYS A 33 -18.46 -6.28 -7.99
CA LYS A 33 -17.41 -6.56 -6.99
C LYS A 33 -17.17 -8.06 -6.75
N GLU A 34 -18.13 -8.90 -7.13
CA GLU A 34 -18.06 -10.34 -7.02
C GLU A 34 -18.22 -10.99 -8.40
N LEU A 35 -17.34 -11.95 -8.69
CA LEU A 35 -17.31 -12.69 -9.94
C LEU A 35 -17.72 -14.14 -9.74
N LEU A 36 -18.44 -14.66 -10.72
CA LEU A 36 -18.67 -16.09 -10.86
C LEU A 36 -17.47 -16.73 -11.57
N GLY A 37 -16.75 -17.62 -10.89
CA GLY A 37 -15.64 -18.39 -11.45
C GLY A 37 -14.59 -18.76 -10.40
N LEU A 38 -13.34 -18.95 -10.85
CA LEU A 38 -12.25 -19.44 -10.01
C LEU A 38 -11.91 -18.45 -8.88
N LYS A 39 -11.66 -19.00 -7.68
CA LYS A 39 -11.19 -18.25 -6.52
C LYS A 39 -9.80 -18.76 -6.14
N ASN A 40 -8.80 -17.93 -6.37
CA ASN A 40 -7.40 -18.25 -6.11
C ASN A 40 -6.90 -17.48 -4.89
N HIS A 41 -5.85 -18.02 -4.28
CA HIS A 41 -5.04 -17.30 -3.30
C HIS A 41 -3.59 -17.28 -3.78
N ILE A 42 -2.92 -16.15 -3.64
CA ILE A 42 -1.48 -16.03 -3.87
C ILE A 42 -0.86 -15.57 -2.56
N ASP A 43 0.16 -16.29 -2.11
CA ASP A 43 0.98 -15.89 -0.96
C ASP A 43 2.00 -14.83 -1.36
N ASP A 44 1.50 -13.71 -1.88
CA ASP A 44 2.28 -12.55 -2.25
C ASP A 44 1.48 -11.28 -1.91
N THR A 45 2.16 -10.16 -1.85
CA THR A 45 1.57 -8.85 -1.53
C THR A 45 1.46 -8.00 -2.79
N CYS A 46 0.46 -7.11 -2.85
CA CYS A 46 0.41 -6.16 -3.95
C CYS A 46 1.59 -5.17 -3.86
N HIS A 47 1.96 -4.56 -4.99
CA HIS A 47 3.07 -3.59 -5.04
C HIS A 47 3.00 -2.52 -3.94
N LYS A 48 1.80 -2.00 -3.65
CA LYS A 48 1.60 -0.98 -2.60
C LYS A 48 1.82 -1.51 -1.18
N CYS A 49 1.58 -2.79 -0.94
CA CYS A 49 1.76 -3.44 0.37
C CYS A 49 3.13 -4.13 0.49
N HIS A 50 3.88 -4.23 -0.59
CA HIS A 50 5.16 -4.93 -0.62
C HIS A 50 6.15 -4.26 0.35
N PRO A 51 6.75 -4.99 1.31
CA PRO A 51 7.54 -4.39 2.38
C PRO A 51 8.66 -3.46 1.91
N GLN A 52 9.36 -3.83 0.82
CA GLN A 52 10.40 -2.99 0.24
C GLN A 52 9.86 -1.69 -0.34
N HIS A 53 8.71 -1.75 -1.03
CA HIS A 53 8.08 -0.57 -1.61
C HIS A 53 7.56 0.36 -0.51
N VAL A 54 6.85 -0.19 0.49
CA VAL A 54 6.33 0.56 1.64
C VAL A 54 7.48 1.24 2.39
N THR A 55 8.56 0.51 2.66
CA THR A 55 9.74 1.05 3.36
C THR A 55 10.40 2.17 2.55
N SER A 56 10.56 1.98 1.24
CA SER A 56 11.11 3.00 0.36
C SER A 56 10.25 4.27 0.35
N GLU A 57 8.93 4.11 0.29
CA GLU A 57 7.99 5.23 0.26
C GLU A 57 7.96 6.00 1.58
N ILE A 58 7.95 5.31 2.73
CA ILE A 58 8.07 5.93 4.07
C ILE A 58 9.36 6.75 4.16
N ASN A 59 10.48 6.20 3.70
CA ASN A 59 11.77 6.90 3.72
C ASN A 59 11.76 8.12 2.79
N ARG A 60 11.17 8.00 1.59
CA ARG A 60 11.05 9.12 0.65
C ARG A 60 10.25 10.27 1.27
N GLN A 61 9.05 9.98 1.80
CA GLN A 61 8.18 10.98 2.41
C GLN A 61 8.84 11.65 3.63
N TYR A 62 9.51 10.86 4.48
CA TYR A 62 10.26 11.40 5.61
C TYR A 62 11.40 12.31 5.14
N ASN A 63 12.19 11.91 4.15
CA ASN A 63 13.31 12.72 3.65
C ASN A 63 12.80 14.06 3.08
N GLU A 64 11.74 14.04 2.29
CA GLU A 64 11.13 15.26 1.74
C GLU A 64 10.62 16.21 2.83
N LEU A 65 9.97 15.66 3.86
CA LEU A 65 9.50 16.46 4.99
C LEU A 65 10.67 17.01 5.81
N HIS A 66 11.67 16.16 6.09
CA HIS A 66 12.85 16.53 6.85
C HIS A 66 13.65 17.64 6.16
N GLU A 67 13.84 17.56 4.85
CA GLU A 67 14.49 18.60 4.05
C GLU A 67 13.76 19.95 4.16
N LYS A 68 12.42 19.94 4.07
CA LYS A 68 11.58 21.14 4.24
C LYS A 68 11.73 21.74 5.64
N LEU A 69 11.63 20.91 6.69
CA LEU A 69 11.77 21.37 8.07
C LEU A 69 13.17 21.92 8.35
N MET A 70 14.22 21.26 7.84
CA MET A 70 15.59 21.74 7.98
C MET A 70 15.85 23.03 7.19
N ALA A 71 15.18 23.23 6.04
CA ALA A 71 15.22 24.50 5.34
C ALA A 71 14.56 25.61 6.16
N SER A 72 13.38 25.36 6.73
CA SER A 72 12.69 26.29 7.64
C SER A 72 13.54 26.62 8.88
N LEU A 73 14.23 25.63 9.45
CA LEU A 73 15.08 25.82 10.62
C LEU A 73 16.26 26.77 10.32
N ARG A 74 16.86 26.65 9.11
CA ARG A 74 17.95 27.54 8.68
C ARG A 74 17.48 28.99 8.47
N SER A 75 16.21 29.20 8.14
CA SER A 75 15.62 30.53 7.94
C SER A 75 14.91 31.09 9.18
N ALA A 76 14.92 30.39 10.31
CA ALA A 76 14.22 30.83 11.51
C ALA A 76 14.80 32.15 12.02
N GLY A 77 13.94 33.15 12.27
CA GLY A 77 14.35 34.47 12.73
C GLY A 77 14.37 34.58 14.25
N THR A 78 13.70 33.66 14.94
CA THR A 78 13.56 33.65 16.40
C THR A 78 13.90 32.30 17.00
N ARG A 79 14.19 32.31 18.31
CA ARG A 79 14.47 31.08 19.08
C ARG A 79 13.22 30.23 19.23
N GLU A 80 12.07 30.87 19.35
CA GLU A 80 10.76 30.24 19.48
C GLU A 80 10.41 29.45 18.21
N GLU A 81 10.53 30.07 17.03
CA GLU A 81 10.33 29.40 15.74
C GLU A 81 11.29 28.21 15.56
N ALA A 82 12.56 28.39 15.89
CA ALA A 82 13.54 27.31 15.80
C ALA A 82 13.17 26.12 16.70
N SER A 83 12.69 26.39 17.92
CA SER A 83 12.24 25.37 18.88
C SER A 83 10.98 24.63 18.40
N GLU A 84 10.04 25.32 17.76
CA GLU A 84 8.86 24.70 17.16
C GLU A 84 9.23 23.78 15.99
N ILE A 85 10.12 24.24 15.11
CA ILE A 85 10.59 23.43 13.97
C ILE A 85 11.36 22.20 14.47
N GLN A 86 12.20 22.34 15.50
CA GLN A 86 12.90 21.20 16.11
C GLN A 86 11.93 20.17 16.69
N ARG A 87 10.84 20.61 17.33
CA ARG A 87 9.78 19.71 17.80
C ARG A 87 9.10 18.98 16.63
N ALA A 88 8.81 19.68 15.54
CA ALA A 88 8.24 19.07 14.34
C ALA A 88 9.18 18.02 13.70
N VAL A 89 10.50 18.29 13.66
CA VAL A 89 11.51 17.33 13.20
C VAL A 89 11.49 16.06 14.06
N GLN A 90 11.47 16.22 15.39
CA GLN A 90 11.44 15.07 16.29
C GLN A 90 10.17 14.25 16.12
N GLU A 91 9.00 14.89 15.96
CA GLU A 91 7.74 14.19 15.73
C GLU A 91 7.75 13.42 14.41
N ALA A 92 8.24 14.03 13.33
CA ALA A 92 8.41 13.34 12.04
C ALA A 92 9.31 12.10 12.17
N HIS A 93 10.37 12.18 12.97
CA HIS A 93 11.26 11.05 13.23
C HIS A 93 10.58 9.92 14.00
N ASN A 94 9.83 10.27 15.04
CA ASN A 94 9.03 9.32 15.82
C ASN A 94 7.98 8.63 14.96
N GLN A 95 7.30 9.40 14.10
CA GLN A 95 6.27 8.91 13.19
C GLN A 95 6.84 7.94 12.15
N ARG A 96 7.96 8.27 11.50
CA ARG A 96 8.69 7.34 10.61
C ARG A 96 9.01 6.03 11.33
N GLY A 97 9.49 6.10 12.58
CA GLY A 97 9.78 4.91 13.36
C GLY A 97 8.55 4.03 13.60
N LYS A 98 7.37 4.61 13.85
CA LYS A 98 6.11 3.87 13.98
C LYS A 98 5.71 3.20 12.68
N GLU A 99 5.80 3.91 11.56
CA GLU A 99 5.43 3.42 10.23
C GLU A 99 6.35 2.28 9.76
N LEU A 100 7.66 2.39 9.98
CA LEU A 100 8.60 1.32 9.66
C LEU A 100 8.34 0.05 10.48
N ARG A 101 8.01 0.20 11.77
CA ARG A 101 7.60 -0.94 12.60
C ARG A 101 6.32 -1.58 12.07
N ALA A 102 5.32 -0.79 11.69
CA ALA A 102 4.10 -1.32 11.08
C ALA A 102 4.38 -2.06 9.76
N ALA A 103 5.25 -1.51 8.90
CA ALA A 103 5.64 -2.13 7.64
C ALA A 103 6.36 -3.48 7.85
N SER A 104 7.15 -3.61 8.92
CA SER A 104 7.85 -4.87 9.26
C SER A 104 6.93 -6.01 9.72
N LEU A 105 5.68 -5.70 10.13
CA LEU A 105 4.71 -6.72 10.57
C LEU A 105 4.06 -7.48 9.41
N LEU A 106 4.12 -6.93 8.19
CA LEU A 106 3.68 -7.63 6.98
C LEU A 106 4.64 -8.79 6.71
N ARG A 107 4.19 -10.00 7.04
CA ARG A 107 4.92 -11.24 6.73
C ARG A 107 4.81 -11.52 5.25
N TRP A 108 5.93 -11.38 4.55
CA TRP A 108 6.13 -11.90 3.20
C TRP A 108 7.25 -12.92 3.27
N ASN A 109 6.99 -14.13 2.79
CA ASN A 109 7.92 -15.26 2.84
C ASN A 109 9.00 -15.20 1.74
N GLY A 110 8.90 -14.26 0.79
CA GLY A 110 9.85 -14.12 -0.31
C GLY A 110 9.56 -14.98 -1.54
N GLU A 111 8.54 -15.82 -1.51
CA GLU A 111 8.22 -16.78 -2.56
C GLU A 111 6.82 -16.55 -3.12
N VAL A 112 6.71 -16.25 -4.42
CA VAL A 112 5.41 -16.17 -5.09
C VAL A 112 4.91 -17.58 -5.36
N VAL A 113 4.05 -18.09 -4.47
CA VAL A 113 3.40 -19.38 -4.68
C VAL A 113 2.11 -19.18 -5.47
N TRP A 114 2.16 -19.48 -6.77
CA TRP A 114 0.96 -19.65 -7.57
C TRP A 114 0.35 -21.01 -7.22
N VAL A 115 -0.81 -21.01 -6.56
CA VAL A 115 -1.58 -22.25 -6.41
C VAL A 115 -1.98 -22.71 -7.82
N ALA A 116 -1.56 -23.91 -8.21
CA ALA A 116 -1.92 -24.48 -9.50
C ALA A 116 -3.44 -24.51 -9.61
N THR A 117 -3.99 -23.84 -10.63
CA THR A 117 -5.39 -24.00 -10.99
C THR A 117 -5.55 -25.41 -11.54
N GLU A 118 -6.20 -26.29 -10.77
CA GLU A 118 -6.63 -27.59 -11.30
C GLU A 118 -7.49 -27.32 -12.55
N GLY A 119 -7.03 -27.87 -13.67
CA GLY A 119 -7.68 -27.67 -14.97
C GLY A 119 -9.13 -28.16 -14.92
N ILE A 120 -10.05 -27.29 -15.33
CA ILE A 120 -11.42 -27.64 -15.68
C ILE A 120 -11.45 -27.87 -17.19
#